data_AF-A0A3N8H026-F1
#
_entry.id   AF-A0A3N8H026-F1
#
_cell.length_a   1.000
_cell.length_b   1.000
_cell.length_c   1.000
_cell.angle_alpha   90.00
_cell.angle_beta   90.00
_cell.angle_gamma   90.00
#
_symmetry.space_group_name_H-M   'P 1'
#
loop_
_entity.id
_entity.type
_entity.pdbx_description
1 polymer ?
#
loop_
_entity_poly.entity_id
_entity_poly.type
_entity_poly.pdbx_seq_one_letter_code
_entity_poly.pdbx_strand_id
1 'polypeptide(L)'
;MTTIYDTIVWLQSNTSAEQFPIAEFSADTDMATMGWVSLTSTDRPEIVVTQVTAEEFRAIADGTDGYLAIERRVNAALKRSDFKCSWLARVEEVGSNVAGGSFQTFRETYRPPKLFFRDILHSDSLAQEVSRTTRSEFERNGGKVTVLQ
;
A
#
# COMPACT_ATOMS: atom_id res chain seq x y z
N MET A 1 15.38 -6.95 -15.13
CA MET A 1 14.63 -7.11 -13.87
C MET A 1 13.18 -6.84 -14.18
N THR A 2 12.28 -7.77 -13.91
CA THR A 2 10.84 -7.54 -14.01
C THR A 2 10.47 -6.51 -12.94
N THR A 3 9.94 -5.35 -13.34
CA THR A 3 9.49 -4.33 -12.41
C THR A 3 8.21 -4.83 -11.75
N ILE A 4 8.29 -5.16 -10.46
CA ILE A 4 7.13 -5.66 -9.70
C ILE A 4 6.29 -4.54 -9.08
N TYR A 5 6.59 -3.25 -9.34
CA TYR A 5 5.93 -2.08 -8.73
C TYR A 5 5.72 -0.94 -9.74
N ASP A 6 5.05 -1.20 -10.87
CA ASP A 6 4.75 -0.14 -11.85
C ASP A 6 3.51 0.70 -11.51
N THR A 7 2.59 0.17 -10.69
CA THR A 7 1.37 0.87 -10.30
C THR A 7 1.59 1.65 -9.00
N ILE A 8 1.24 2.94 -9.03
CA ILE A 8 1.14 3.80 -7.86
C ILE A 8 -0.35 4.01 -7.55
N VAL A 9 -0.76 3.60 -6.36
CA VAL A 9 -2.12 3.79 -5.86
C VAL A 9 -2.16 5.04 -5.00
N TRP A 10 -3.06 5.97 -5.33
CA TRP A 10 -3.29 7.16 -4.51
C TRP A 10 -4.38 6.88 -3.50
N LEU A 11 -4.01 7.01 -2.23
CA LEU A 11 -4.91 6.90 -1.10
C LEU A 11 -5.29 8.29 -0.60
N GLN A 12 -6.53 8.46 -0.18
CA GLN A 12 -7.02 9.68 0.47
C GLN A 12 -7.30 9.41 1.95
N SER A 13 -6.78 10.26 2.83
CA SER A 13 -7.09 10.28 4.25
C SER A 13 -8.57 10.59 4.48
N ASN A 14 -9.24 9.76 5.29
CA ASN A 14 -10.63 10.01 5.69
C ASN A 14 -10.77 11.21 6.64
N THR A 15 -9.66 11.67 7.24
CA THR A 15 -9.66 12.78 8.21
C THR A 15 -9.35 14.13 7.57
N SER A 16 -8.38 14.19 6.66
CA SER A 16 -7.86 15.46 6.11
C SER A 16 -8.16 15.70 4.64
N ALA A 17 -8.74 14.72 3.92
CA ALA A 17 -8.88 14.72 2.47
C ALA A 17 -7.55 14.82 1.67
N GLU A 18 -6.41 14.89 2.36
CA GLU A 18 -5.08 14.83 1.76
C GLU A 18 -4.83 13.46 1.15
N GLN A 19 -4.03 13.45 0.08
CA GLN A 19 -3.71 12.24 -0.67
C GLN A 19 -2.24 11.88 -0.51
N PHE A 20 -1.97 10.59 -0.45
CA PHE A 20 -0.62 10.06 -0.43
C PHE A 20 -0.50 8.82 -1.32
N PRO A 21 0.63 8.63 -2.01
CA PRO A 21 0.80 7.52 -2.92
C PRO A 21 1.39 6.29 -2.20
N ILE A 22 1.05 5.08 -2.65
CA ILE A 22 1.72 3.83 -2.27
C ILE A 22 2.06 3.04 -3.52
N ALA A 23 3.10 2.22 -3.48
CA ALA A 23 3.39 1.31 -4.59
C ALA A 23 2.61 0.01 -4.43
N GLU A 24 1.88 -0.40 -5.46
CA GLU A 24 1.26 -1.72 -5.57
C GLU A 24 2.25 -2.71 -6.17
N PHE A 25 2.34 -3.88 -5.55
CA PHE A 25 3.23 -4.94 -6.00
C PHE A 25 2.46 -5.96 -6.84
N SER A 26 2.95 -6.27 -8.04
CA SER A 26 2.35 -7.23 -8.95
C SER A 26 3.42 -8.05 -9.66
N ALA A 27 3.23 -9.37 -9.71
CA ALA A 27 4.07 -10.31 -10.44
C ALA A 27 3.27 -11.58 -10.82
N ASP A 28 3.85 -12.42 -11.67
CA ASP A 28 3.20 -13.67 -12.14
C ASP A 28 2.92 -14.67 -11.02
N THR A 29 3.64 -14.56 -9.90
CA THR A 29 3.46 -15.40 -8.71
C THR A 29 3.55 -14.55 -7.46
N ASP A 30 2.74 -14.88 -6.45
CA ASP A 30 2.75 -14.18 -5.16
C ASP A 30 4.14 -14.19 -4.52
N MET A 31 4.88 -15.30 -4.67
CA MET A 31 6.25 -15.45 -4.17
C MET A 31 7.22 -14.40 -4.71
N ALA A 32 6.99 -13.85 -5.90
CA ALA A 32 7.86 -12.82 -6.48
C ALA A 32 7.64 -11.43 -5.87
N THR A 33 6.48 -11.20 -5.25
CA THR A 33 6.17 -9.97 -4.50
C THR A 33 6.31 -10.14 -2.99
N MET A 34 6.36 -11.38 -2.50
CA MET A 34 6.47 -11.69 -1.09
C MET A 34 7.71 -11.03 -0.47
N GLY A 35 7.49 -10.34 0.65
CA GLY A 35 8.54 -9.67 1.40
C GLY A 35 8.92 -8.28 0.85
N TRP A 36 8.27 -7.78 -0.20
CA TRP A 36 8.39 -6.38 -0.60
C TRP A 36 7.40 -5.50 0.15
N VAL A 37 7.85 -4.29 0.49
CA VAL A 37 7.03 -3.27 1.15
C VAL A 37 7.37 -1.90 0.58
N SER A 38 6.37 -1.01 0.56
CA SER A 38 6.54 0.38 0.19
C SER A 38 6.32 1.28 1.40
N LEU A 39 7.12 2.33 1.49
CA LEU A 39 7.01 3.39 2.48
C LEU A 39 6.88 4.72 1.76
N THR A 40 6.03 5.58 2.29
CA THR A 40 5.73 6.88 1.69
C THR A 40 6.16 7.98 2.64
N SER A 41 6.85 8.97 2.11
CA SER A 41 7.24 10.18 2.83
C SER A 41 5.99 11.01 3.14
N THR A 42 5.83 11.45 4.38
CA THR A 42 4.78 12.42 4.76
C THR A 42 5.13 13.85 4.34
N ASP A 43 6.40 14.13 4.03
CA ASP A 43 6.90 15.48 3.79
C ASP A 43 7.11 15.78 2.29
N ARG A 44 7.26 14.75 1.46
CA ARG A 44 7.65 14.87 0.04
C ARG A 44 6.93 13.80 -0.80
N PRO A 45 6.74 14.01 -2.11
CA PRO A 45 6.19 12.99 -3.01
C PRO A 45 7.24 11.89 -3.29
N GLU A 46 7.59 11.12 -2.27
CA GLU A 46 8.65 10.11 -2.34
C GLU A 46 8.17 8.77 -1.78
N ILE A 47 8.46 7.71 -2.53
CA ILE A 47 8.22 6.32 -2.15
C ILE A 47 9.55 5.60 -2.07
N VAL A 48 9.75 4.85 -0.99
CA VAL A 48 10.84 3.89 -0.84
C VAL A 48 10.26 2.49 -0.92
N VAL A 49 10.80 1.67 -1.81
CA VAL A 49 10.52 0.25 -1.92
C VAL A 49 11.69 -0.52 -1.32
N THR A 50 11.43 -1.47 -0.43
CA THR A 50 12.47 -2.28 0.20
C THR A 50 11.99 -3.71 0.44
N GLN A 51 12.94 -4.60 0.66
CA GLN A 51 12.65 -5.94 1.17
C GLN A 51 12.61 -5.89 2.69
N VAL A 52 11.68 -6.64 3.27
CA VAL A 52 11.62 -6.86 4.71
C VAL A 52 12.65 -7.90 5.13
N THR A 53 13.17 -7.77 6.34
CA THR A 53 14.02 -8.82 6.93
C THR A 53 13.15 -10.02 7.35
N ALA A 54 13.78 -11.17 7.60
CA ALA A 54 13.06 -12.34 8.11
C ALA A 54 12.39 -12.08 9.47
N GLU A 55 12.99 -11.24 10.31
CA GLU A 55 12.44 -10.85 11.62
C GLU A 55 11.24 -9.90 11.45
N GLU A 56 11.36 -8.90 10.56
CA GLU A 56 10.26 -8.00 10.22
C GLU A 56 9.08 -8.75 9.63
N PHE A 57 9.34 -9.69 8.72
CA PHE A 57 8.30 -10.51 8.08
C PHE A 57 7.50 -11.32 9.10
N ARG A 58 8.18 -11.96 10.07
CA ARG A 58 7.51 -12.69 11.15
C ARG A 58 6.70 -11.75 12.02
N ALA A 59 7.24 -10.60 12.39
CA ALA A 59 6.54 -9.62 13.23
C ALA A 59 5.31 -9.02 12.53
N ILE A 60 5.29 -8.91 11.19
CA ILE A 60 4.10 -8.51 10.43
C ILE A 60 2.97 -9.53 10.59
N ALA A 61 3.31 -10.83 10.62
CA ALA A 61 2.31 -11.89 10.78
C ALA A 61 1.64 -11.86 12.16
N ASP A 62 2.37 -11.41 13.19
CA ASP A 62 1.89 -11.33 14.57
C ASP A 62 1.18 -10.00 14.90
N GLY A 63 1.37 -8.96 14.08
CA GLY A 63 0.74 -7.66 14.28
C GLY A 63 1.39 -6.50 13.51
N THR A 64 1.20 -5.27 14.00
CA THR A 64 1.67 -4.05 13.32
C THR A 64 3.13 -3.70 13.61
N ASP A 65 3.74 -4.35 14.60
CA ASP A 65 5.11 -4.05 15.06
C ASP A 65 6.16 -4.27 13.97
N GLY A 66 5.92 -5.24 13.07
CA GLY A 66 6.78 -5.47 11.91
C GLY A 66 6.86 -4.25 11.00
N TYR A 67 5.72 -3.62 10.69
CA TYR A 67 5.68 -2.40 9.88
C TYR A 67 6.41 -1.23 10.57
N LEU A 68 6.27 -1.08 11.89
CA LEU A 68 6.98 -0.06 12.66
C LEU A 68 8.48 -0.31 12.75
N ALA A 69 8.92 -1.57 12.76
CA ALA A 69 10.33 -1.94 12.66
C ALA A 69 10.93 -1.55 11.30
N ILE A 70 10.20 -1.85 10.20
CA ILE A 70 10.59 -1.44 8.85
C ILE A 70 10.72 0.09 8.76
N GLU A 71 9.72 0.84 9.23
CA GLU A 71 9.76 2.31 9.26
C GLU A 71 11.02 2.80 9.95
N ARG A 72 11.33 2.28 11.14
CA ARG A 72 12.54 2.67 11.90
C ARG A 72 13.81 2.35 11.13
N ARG A 73 13.93 1.17 10.53
CA ARG A 73 15.11 0.75 9.76
C ARG A 73 15.33 1.66 8.54
N VAL A 74 14.30 1.86 7.73
CA VAL A 74 14.39 2.67 6.50
C VAL A 74 14.71 4.13 6.83
N ASN A 75 14.02 4.70 7.82
CA ASN A 75 14.29 6.06 8.29
C ASN A 75 15.70 6.21 8.86
N ALA A 76 16.20 5.25 9.65
CA ALA A 76 17.57 5.27 10.15
C ALA A 76 18.60 5.19 9.02
N ALA A 77 18.40 4.31 8.04
CA ALA A 77 19.29 4.17 6.88
C ALA A 77 19.36 5.46 6.04
N LEU A 78 18.23 6.16 5.90
CA LEU A 78 18.13 7.39 5.12
C LEU A 78 18.34 8.67 5.95
N LYS A 79 18.60 8.55 7.26
CA LYS A 79 18.71 9.67 8.22
C LYS A 79 17.48 10.60 8.20
N ARG A 80 16.30 10.00 8.20
CA ARG A 80 14.98 10.65 8.12
C ARG A 80 14.04 10.10 9.19
N SER A 81 12.79 10.56 9.23
CA SER A 81 11.76 10.10 10.19
C SER A 81 10.34 10.07 9.62
N ASP A 82 10.18 10.48 8.36
CA ASP A 82 8.92 10.79 7.72
C ASP A 82 8.42 9.68 6.78
N PHE A 83 9.20 8.63 6.54
CA PHE A 83 8.72 7.47 5.78
C PHE A 83 7.83 6.57 6.64
N LYS A 84 6.61 6.32 6.16
CA LYS A 84 5.58 5.52 6.83
C LYS A 84 5.09 4.38 5.97
N CYS A 85 4.79 3.25 6.61
CA CYS A 85 4.14 2.10 5.97
C CYS A 85 2.62 2.29 5.98
N SER A 86 1.97 2.05 4.84
CA SER A 86 0.52 1.92 4.76
C SER A 86 0.17 0.46 4.45
N TRP A 87 -0.59 -0.18 5.33
CA TRP A 87 -1.03 -1.57 5.18
C TRP A 87 -2.54 -1.65 5.15
N LEU A 88 -3.07 -2.74 4.60
CA LEU A 88 -4.50 -3.01 4.61
C LEU A 88 -4.97 -3.23 6.05
N ALA A 89 -5.85 -2.35 6.55
CA ALA A 89 -6.32 -2.35 7.93
C ALA A 89 -7.74 -2.92 8.06
N ARG A 90 -8.58 -2.74 7.04
CA ARG A 90 -9.96 -3.23 7.05
C ARG A 90 -10.46 -3.49 5.63
N VAL A 91 -11.28 -4.53 5.49
CA VAL A 91 -12.03 -4.83 4.28
C VAL A 91 -13.51 -4.75 4.62
N GLU A 92 -14.27 -4.04 3.81
CA GLU A 92 -15.73 -3.97 3.92
C GLU A 92 -16.35 -4.58 2.66
N GLU A 93 -17.07 -5.68 2.83
CA GLU A 93 -17.81 -6.30 1.74
C GLU A 93 -19.01 -5.43 1.37
N VAL A 94 -19.09 -5.07 0.09
CA VAL A 94 -20.22 -4.31 -0.44
C VAL A 94 -21.08 -5.27 -1.25
N GLY A 95 -22.00 -5.98 -0.60
CA GLY A 95 -22.94 -6.83 -1.33
C GLY A 95 -23.57 -7.93 -0.51
N SER A 96 -24.80 -8.29 -0.88
CA SER A 96 -25.42 -9.53 -0.42
C SER A 96 -24.81 -10.70 -1.18
N ASN A 97 -24.33 -11.71 -0.46
CA ASN A 97 -23.86 -12.96 -1.04
C ASN A 97 -25.02 -13.60 -1.84
N VAL A 98 -25.01 -13.50 -3.17
CA VAL A 98 -26.07 -14.07 -4.03
C VAL A 98 -25.81 -15.57 -4.15
N ALA A 99 -26.03 -16.29 -3.05
CA ALA A 99 -25.93 -17.74 -3.02
C ALA A 99 -26.99 -18.32 -3.98
N GLY A 100 -26.55 -19.06 -5.00
CA GLY A 100 -27.42 -19.74 -5.96
C GLY A 100 -27.78 -18.97 -7.23
N GLY A 101 -27.21 -17.77 -7.46
CA GLY A 101 -27.38 -17.02 -8.71
C GLY A 101 -26.50 -17.53 -9.86
N SER A 102 -26.91 -17.25 -11.11
CA SER A 102 -26.06 -17.50 -12.29
C SER A 102 -24.82 -16.58 -12.30
N PHE A 103 -23.77 -16.93 -13.04
CA PHE A 103 -22.60 -16.05 -13.21
C PHE A 103 -22.96 -14.67 -13.80
N GLN A 104 -24.01 -14.60 -14.61
CA GLN A 104 -24.52 -13.34 -15.14
C GLN A 104 -25.12 -12.46 -14.04
N THR A 105 -25.93 -13.05 -13.15
CA THR A 105 -26.46 -12.38 -11.96
C THR A 105 -25.33 -11.89 -11.05
N PHE A 106 -24.30 -12.71 -10.83
CA PHE A 106 -23.11 -12.32 -10.07
C PHE A 106 -22.46 -11.06 -10.66
N ARG A 107 -22.22 -11.01 -11.98
CA ARG A 107 -21.60 -9.83 -12.63
C ARG A 107 -22.43 -8.57 -12.50
N GLU A 108 -23.76 -8.67 -12.54
CA GLU A 108 -24.67 -7.51 -12.41
C GLU A 108 -24.69 -6.96 -10.98
N THR A 109 -24.68 -7.85 -9.99
CA THR A 109 -24.80 -7.48 -8.57
C THR A 109 -23.46 -7.23 -7.88
N TYR A 110 -22.36 -7.76 -8.42
CA TYR A 110 -21.05 -7.66 -7.79
C TYR A 110 -20.65 -6.21 -7.61
N ARG A 111 -20.24 -5.88 -6.39
CA ARG A 111 -19.47 -4.67 -6.10
C ARG A 111 -18.17 -5.13 -5.44
N PRO A 112 -17.02 -4.59 -5.86
CA PRO A 112 -15.76 -4.92 -5.21
C PRO A 112 -15.82 -4.47 -3.74
N PRO A 113 -15.12 -5.19 -2.85
CA PRO A 113 -15.01 -4.77 -1.46
C PRO A 113 -14.33 -3.40 -1.38
N LYS A 114 -14.70 -2.61 -0.38
CA LYS A 114 -13.97 -1.40 -0.03
C LYS A 114 -12.76 -1.80 0.81
N LEU A 115 -11.59 -1.39 0.36
CA LEU A 115 -10.33 -1.56 1.06
C LEU A 115 -10.01 -0.29 1.84
N PHE A 116 -9.69 -0.46 3.11
CA PHE A 116 -9.25 0.61 3.99
C PHE A 116 -7.83 0.33 4.45
N PHE A 117 -6.96 1.29 4.22
CA PHE A 117 -5.55 1.23 4.56
C PHE A 117 -5.26 2.07 5.80
N ARG A 118 -4.16 1.80 6.50
CA ARG A 118 -3.64 2.73 7.50
C ARG A 118 -3.34 4.08 6.85
N ASP A 119 -3.85 5.12 7.48
CA ASP A 119 -3.52 6.50 7.14
C ASP A 119 -2.11 6.86 7.67
N ILE A 120 -1.25 7.38 6.81
CA ILE A 120 0.12 7.77 7.19
C ILE A 120 0.19 9.16 7.82
N LEU A 121 -0.87 9.96 7.67
CA LEU A 121 -0.95 11.35 8.12
C LEU A 121 -1.60 11.44 9.52
N HIS A 122 -2.50 10.50 9.84
CA HIS A 122 -3.25 10.48 11.11
C HIS A 122 -3.29 9.05 11.68
N SER A 123 -2.73 8.83 12.87
CA SER A 123 -2.54 7.50 13.47
C SER A 123 -3.82 6.67 13.64
N ASP A 124 -4.93 7.34 13.95
CA ASP A 124 -6.21 6.71 14.29
C ASP A 124 -7.24 6.81 13.14
N SER A 125 -6.74 7.05 11.92
CA SER A 125 -7.54 7.23 10.71
C SER A 125 -7.27 6.11 9.71
N LEU A 126 -8.17 6.03 8.73
CA LEU A 126 -8.06 5.13 7.59
C LEU A 126 -7.96 5.96 6.31
N ALA A 127 -7.40 5.35 5.28
CA ALA A 127 -7.32 5.91 3.95
C ALA A 127 -7.93 4.96 2.92
N GLN A 128 -8.46 5.52 1.83
CA GLN A 128 -9.12 4.75 0.76
C GLN A 128 -8.50 5.09 -0.59
N GLU A 129 -8.48 4.10 -1.49
CA GLU A 129 -8.08 4.34 -2.87
C GLU A 129 -9.01 5.33 -3.56
N VAL A 130 -8.42 6.35 -4.20
CA VAL A 130 -9.13 7.34 -5.01
C VAL A 130 -8.68 7.37 -6.46
N SER A 131 -7.45 6.96 -6.76
CA SER A 131 -6.96 6.85 -8.14
C SER A 131 -5.72 5.96 -8.25
N ARG A 132 -5.33 5.65 -9.48
CA ARG A 132 -4.11 4.93 -9.82
C ARG A 132 -3.36 5.65 -10.93
N THR A 133 -2.03 5.59 -10.91
CA THR A 133 -1.16 6.11 -11.96
C THR A 133 0.02 5.16 -12.15
N THR A 134 0.72 5.26 -13.29
CA THR A 134 1.97 4.51 -13.48
C THR A 134 3.12 5.17 -12.71
N ARG A 135 4.16 4.40 -12.40
CA ARG A 135 5.41 4.93 -11.84
C ARG A 135 5.98 6.04 -12.72
N SER A 136 5.94 5.84 -14.03
CA SER A 136 6.45 6.82 -15.01
C SER A 136 5.69 8.15 -14.94
N GLU A 137 4.38 8.13 -14.74
CA GLU A 137 3.57 9.33 -14.56
C GLU A 137 3.82 9.99 -13.20
N PHE A 138 3.92 9.20 -12.13
CA PHE A 138 4.28 9.70 -10.81
C PHE A 138 5.63 10.43 -10.84
N GLU A 139 6.66 9.83 -11.44
CA GLU A 139 8.00 10.44 -11.59
C GLU A 139 7.97 11.67 -12.49
N ARG A 140 7.18 11.66 -13.57
CA ARG A 140 6.99 12.84 -14.45
C ARG A 140 6.36 14.01 -13.70
N ASN A 141 5.52 13.76 -12.72
CA ASN A 141 4.86 14.77 -11.88
C ASN A 141 5.71 15.20 -10.67
N GLY A 142 7.01 14.89 -10.65
CA GLY A 142 7.94 15.28 -9.58
C GLY A 142 8.00 14.29 -8.41
N GLY A 143 7.30 13.16 -8.52
CA GLY A 143 7.43 12.06 -7.58
C GLY A 143 8.78 11.36 -7.70
N LYS A 144 9.18 10.63 -6.66
CA LYS A 144 10.41 9.84 -6.66
C LYS A 144 10.17 8.45 -6.08
N VAL A 145 10.54 7.41 -6.82
CA VAL A 145 10.53 6.03 -6.33
C VAL A 145 11.96 5.53 -6.21
N THR A 146 12.37 5.12 -5.00
CA THR A 146 13.72 4.61 -4.73
C THR A 146 13.65 3.19 -4.21
N VAL A 147 14.53 2.31 -4.70
CA VAL A 147 14.71 0.99 -4.11
C VAL A 147 15.83 1.05 -3.08
N LEU A 148 15.55 0.63 -1.85
CA LEU A 148 16.53 0.47 -0.78
C LEU A 148 16.77 -1.02 -0.55
N GLN A 149 18.00 -1.46 -0.83
CA GLN A 149 18.48 -2.83 -0.59
C GLN A 149 19.16 -2.95 0.76
#